data_AF-A0A521KIS5-F1
#
_entry.id   AF-A0A521KIS5-F1
#
_cell.length_a   1.000
_cell.length_b   1.000
_cell.length_c   1.000
_cell.angle_alpha   90.00
_cell.angle_beta   90.00
_cell.angle_gamma   90.00
#
_symmetry.space_group_name_H-M   'P 1'
#
loop_
_entity.id
_entity.type
_entity.pdbx_description
1 polymer ?
#
loop_
_entity_poly.entity_id
_entity_poly.type
_entity_poly.pdbx_seq_one_letter_code
_entity_poly.pdbx_strand_id
1 'polypeptide(L)'
;LRALGLPEARARAIRDFARAYADERIRLDPAAPFEATIEALEALPGIGPWTAHVIALRACGQQDAFPSGDLGLRRTAARLTGVDEPLPAGDVEAIAEVWRPHRALAAMHLWMAG
;
A
#
# COMPACT_ATOMS: atom_id res chain seq x y z
N LEU A 1 18.70 8.41 -12.60
CA LEU A 1 18.01 7.15 -12.21
C LEU A 1 18.64 5.92 -12.83
N ARG A 2 18.87 5.85 -14.16
CA ARG A 2 19.65 4.73 -14.76
C ARG A 2 21.06 4.55 -14.18
N ALA A 3 21.77 5.65 -13.93
CA ALA A 3 23.09 5.61 -13.27
C ALA A 3 23.05 5.02 -11.85
N LEU A 4 21.87 4.89 -11.24
CA LEU A 4 21.66 4.24 -9.94
C LEU A 4 21.21 2.77 -10.07
N GLY A 5 21.24 2.20 -11.28
CA GLY A 5 20.82 0.82 -11.55
C GLY A 5 19.31 0.60 -11.56
N LEU A 6 18.48 1.66 -11.55
CA LEU A 6 17.03 1.49 -11.58
C LEU A 6 16.53 1.04 -12.96
N PRO A 7 15.67 0.01 -13.04
CA PRO A 7 14.93 -0.33 -14.25
C PRO A 7 14.17 0.89 -14.78
N GLU A 8 14.11 1.05 -16.11
CA GLU A 8 13.51 2.23 -16.74
C GLU A 8 12.04 2.43 -16.33
N ALA A 9 11.27 1.35 -16.22
CA ALA A 9 9.86 1.42 -15.81
C ALA A 9 9.71 2.02 -14.40
N ARG A 10 10.56 1.61 -13.46
CA ARG A 10 10.58 2.16 -12.09
C ARG A 10 11.05 3.60 -12.07
N ALA A 11 12.04 3.94 -12.88
CA ALA A 11 12.52 5.32 -13.01
C ALA A 11 11.43 6.26 -13.55
N ARG A 12 10.60 5.79 -14.48
CA ARG A 12 9.43 6.54 -14.97
C ARG A 12 8.38 6.73 -13.87
N ALA A 13 7.96 5.65 -13.20
CA ALA A 13 6.98 5.73 -12.11
C ALA A 13 7.39 6.75 -11.03
N ILE A 14 8.66 6.76 -10.62
CA ILE A 14 9.18 7.75 -9.65
C ILE A 14 9.08 9.18 -10.17
N ARG A 15 9.42 9.41 -11.44
CA ARG A 15 9.35 10.76 -12.05
C ARG A 15 7.91 11.23 -12.19
N ASP A 16 7.01 10.35 -12.61
CA ASP A 16 5.60 10.69 -12.82
C ASP A 16 4.90 10.96 -11.48
N PHE A 17 5.24 10.18 -10.44
CA PHE A 17 4.84 10.48 -9.06
C PHE A 17 5.37 11.84 -8.59
N ALA A 18 6.68 12.10 -8.76
CA ALA A 18 7.27 13.37 -8.32
C ALA A 18 6.64 14.58 -9.02
N ARG A 19 6.31 14.46 -10.31
CA ARG A 19 5.56 15.48 -11.05
C ARG A 19 4.14 15.64 -10.52
N ALA A 20 3.43 14.53 -10.29
CA ALA A 20 2.08 14.57 -9.74
C ALA A 20 2.01 15.23 -8.36
N TYR A 21 3.01 14.99 -7.53
CA TYR A 21 3.15 15.66 -6.24
C TYR A 21 3.46 17.16 -6.41
N ALA A 22 4.41 17.52 -7.28
CA ALA A 22 4.77 18.92 -7.54
C ALA A 22 3.62 19.74 -8.16
N ASP A 23 2.76 19.10 -8.95
CA ASP A 23 1.56 19.70 -9.56
C ASP A 23 0.34 19.70 -8.61
N GLU A 24 0.52 19.30 -7.34
CA GLU A 24 -0.54 19.19 -6.32
C GLU A 24 -1.68 18.20 -6.67
N ARG A 25 -1.47 17.33 -7.66
CA ARG A 25 -2.42 16.25 -8.03
C ARG A 25 -2.41 15.10 -7.02
N ILE A 26 -1.31 14.96 -6.26
CA ILE A 26 -1.20 14.03 -5.14
C ILE A 26 -0.81 14.83 -3.90
N ARG A 27 -1.57 14.62 -2.81
CA ARG A 27 -1.28 15.22 -1.51
C ARG A 27 -0.82 14.14 -0.54
N LEU A 28 0.36 14.31 0.03
CA LEU A 28 0.91 13.43 1.07
C LEU A 28 0.59 14.00 2.45
N ASP A 29 -0.71 14.09 2.75
CA ASP A 29 -1.26 14.76 3.93
C ASP A 29 -2.26 13.82 4.63
N PRO A 30 -2.18 13.62 5.96
CA PRO A 30 -3.19 12.87 6.71
C PRO A 30 -4.61 13.42 6.58
N ALA A 31 -4.78 14.70 6.28
CA ALA A 31 -6.09 15.31 6.06
C ALA A 31 -6.65 15.04 4.64
N ALA A 32 -5.88 14.47 3.72
CA ALA A 32 -6.36 14.13 2.39
C ALA A 32 -7.41 13.00 2.48
N PRO A 33 -8.50 13.06 1.69
CA PRO A 33 -9.47 11.95 1.64
C PRO A 33 -8.80 10.66 1.18
N PHE A 34 -9.03 9.57 1.91
CA PHE A 34 -8.34 8.30 1.68
C PHE A 34 -8.59 7.75 0.27
N GLU A 35 -9.85 7.65 -0.13
CA GLU A 35 -10.28 7.09 -1.41
C GLU A 35 -9.71 7.90 -2.59
N ALA A 36 -9.83 9.23 -2.54
CA ALA A 36 -9.27 10.10 -3.57
C ALA A 36 -7.74 9.99 -3.65
N THR A 37 -7.07 9.77 -2.51
CA THR A 37 -5.61 9.55 -2.46
C THR A 37 -5.23 8.24 -3.14
N ILE A 38 -5.95 7.14 -2.86
CA ILE A 38 -5.72 5.85 -3.52
C ILE A 38 -5.98 5.95 -5.02
N GLU A 39 -7.10 6.53 -5.44
CA GLU A 39 -7.43 6.71 -6.87
C GLU A 39 -6.36 7.52 -7.60
N ALA A 40 -5.90 8.63 -7.02
CA ALA A 40 -4.86 9.46 -7.62
C ALA A 40 -3.51 8.74 -7.73
N LEU A 41 -3.16 7.91 -6.75
CA LEU A 41 -1.94 7.10 -6.77
C LEU A 41 -2.01 6.00 -7.83
N GLU A 42 -3.10 5.24 -7.88
CA GLU A 42 -3.29 4.13 -8.82
C GLU A 42 -3.44 4.59 -10.28
N ALA A 43 -3.87 5.84 -10.50
CA ALA A 43 -3.88 6.44 -11.83
C ALA A 43 -2.46 6.63 -12.43
N LEU A 44 -1.41 6.56 -11.63
CA LEU A 44 -0.04 6.70 -12.11
C LEU A 44 0.51 5.38 -12.67
N PRO A 45 1.03 5.36 -13.91
CA PRO A 45 1.64 4.16 -14.48
C PRO A 45 2.77 3.61 -13.60
N GLY A 46 2.65 2.33 -13.22
CA GLY A 46 3.63 1.64 -12.39
C GLY A 46 3.37 1.73 -10.88
N ILE A 47 2.29 2.39 -10.46
CA ILE A 47 1.77 2.32 -9.08
C ILE A 47 0.52 1.45 -9.08
N GLY A 48 0.62 0.27 -8.48
CA GLY A 48 -0.53 -0.61 -8.26
C GLY A 48 -1.09 -0.51 -6.83
N PRO A 49 -2.18 -1.23 -6.52
CA PRO A 49 -2.90 -1.12 -5.24
C PRO A 49 -2.02 -1.31 -4.01
N TRP A 50 -1.11 -2.29 -4.06
CA TRP A 50 -0.14 -2.50 -2.98
C TRP A 50 0.73 -1.27 -2.73
N THR A 51 1.24 -0.62 -3.79
CA THR A 51 2.12 0.55 -3.64
C THR A 51 1.31 1.76 -3.16
N ALA A 52 0.10 1.96 -3.69
CA ALA A 52 -0.79 3.04 -3.29
C ALA A 52 -1.11 2.95 -1.79
N HIS A 53 -1.51 1.77 -1.30
CA HIS A 53 -1.82 1.56 0.11
C HIS A 53 -0.59 1.70 1.01
N VAL A 54 0.61 1.28 0.57
CA VAL A 54 1.85 1.51 1.33
C VAL A 54 2.19 3.00 1.43
N ILE A 55 2.01 3.78 0.35
CA ILE A 55 2.20 5.24 0.37
C ILE A 55 1.18 5.89 1.31
N ALA A 56 -0.10 5.55 1.19
CA ALA A 56 -1.16 6.07 2.05
C ALA A 56 -0.86 5.78 3.53
N LEU A 57 -0.41 4.56 3.87
CA LEU A 57 -0.04 4.17 5.22
C LEU A 57 1.19 4.92 5.73
N ARG A 58 2.29 4.93 4.96
CA ARG A 58 3.61 5.39 5.44
C ARG A 58 3.86 6.89 5.26
N ALA A 59 3.40 7.45 4.15
CA ALA A 59 3.63 8.86 3.81
C ALA A 59 2.46 9.74 4.23
N CYS A 60 1.22 9.27 4.09
CA CYS A 60 0.03 10.04 4.43
C CYS A 60 -0.50 9.74 5.85
N GLY A 61 -0.04 8.69 6.53
CA GLY A 61 -0.56 8.32 7.86
C GLY A 61 -2.03 7.88 7.86
N GLN A 62 -2.55 7.40 6.72
CA GLN A 62 -3.93 6.96 6.57
C GLN A 62 -4.20 5.72 7.44
N GLN A 63 -5.11 5.85 8.40
CA GLN A 63 -5.34 4.82 9.44
C GLN A 63 -6.00 3.56 8.90
N ASP A 64 -6.72 3.68 7.79
CA ASP A 64 -7.46 2.57 7.19
C ASP A 64 -6.80 2.00 5.92
N ALA A 65 -5.60 2.47 5.59
CA ALA A 65 -4.81 1.95 4.47
C ALA A 65 -4.30 0.54 4.77
N PHE A 66 -4.52 -0.38 3.84
CA PHE A 66 -4.20 -1.79 4.05
C PHE A 66 -3.74 -2.48 2.75
N PRO A 67 -2.45 -2.84 2.60
CA PRO A 67 -1.94 -3.44 1.37
C PRO A 67 -2.17 -4.96 1.36
N SER A 68 -3.41 -5.43 1.19
CA SER A 68 -3.77 -6.86 1.27
C SER A 68 -3.01 -7.80 0.30
N GLY A 69 -2.48 -7.26 -0.80
CA GLY A 69 -1.59 -7.98 -1.71
C GLY A 69 -0.18 -8.29 -1.17
N ASP A 70 0.17 -7.76 0.01
CA ASP A 70 1.50 -7.90 0.61
C ASP A 70 1.80 -9.35 0.99
N LEU A 71 2.93 -9.88 0.51
CA LEU A 71 3.30 -11.27 0.76
C LEU A 71 3.55 -11.55 2.25
N GLY A 72 4.07 -10.58 3.00
CA GLY A 72 4.26 -10.69 4.45
C GLY A 72 2.93 -10.80 5.17
N LEU A 73 1.99 -9.89 4.88
CA LEU A 73 0.64 -9.95 5.44
C LEU A 73 -0.07 -11.27 5.10
N ARG A 74 0.01 -11.71 3.84
CA ARG A 74 -0.60 -12.97 3.39
C ARG A 74 -0.04 -14.19 4.10
N ARG A 75 1.28 -14.22 4.36
CA ARG A 75 1.94 -15.29 5.14
C ARG A 75 1.57 -15.23 6.62
N THR A 76 1.61 -14.06 7.22
CA THR A 76 1.24 -13.91 8.64
C THR A 76 -0.22 -14.29 8.86
N ALA A 77 -1.13 -13.87 7.97
CA ALA A 77 -2.54 -14.24 8.02
C ALA A 77 -2.74 -15.76 7.88
N ALA A 78 -2.05 -16.40 6.92
CA ALA A 78 -2.10 -17.85 6.75
C ALA A 78 -1.70 -18.59 8.03
N ARG A 79 -0.58 -18.19 8.66
CA ARG A 79 -0.11 -18.77 9.92
C ARG A 79 -1.13 -18.61 11.05
N LEU A 80 -1.79 -17.46 11.14
CA LEU A 80 -2.84 -17.20 12.15
C LEU A 80 -4.09 -18.07 11.92
N THR A 81 -4.36 -18.46 10.67
CA THR A 81 -5.47 -19.36 10.31
C THR A 81 -5.08 -20.84 10.28
N GLY A 82 -3.83 -21.18 10.58
CA GLY A 82 -3.34 -22.56 10.54
C GLY A 82 -3.15 -23.14 9.13
N VAL A 83 -2.87 -22.28 8.15
CA VAL A 83 -2.61 -22.66 6.75
C VAL A 83 -1.14 -22.41 6.43
N ASP A 84 -0.50 -23.33 5.70
CA ASP A 84 0.93 -23.25 5.35
C ASP A 84 1.21 -22.31 4.17
N GLU A 85 0.25 -22.16 3.26
CA GLU A 85 0.38 -21.34 2.05
C GLU A 85 -0.16 -19.91 2.25
N PRO A 86 0.46 -18.87 1.65
CA PRO A 86 -0.02 -17.50 1.77
C PRO A 86 -1.46 -17.35 1.26
N LEU A 87 -2.34 -16.80 2.09
CA LEU A 87 -3.74 -16.59 1.72
C LEU A 87 -3.89 -15.71 0.46
N PRO A 88 -4.91 -15.89 -0.36
CA PRO A 88 -5.28 -14.94 -1.41
C PRO A 88 -5.48 -13.52 -0.86
N ALA A 89 -5.14 -12.50 -1.66
CA ALA A 89 -5.29 -11.11 -1.24
C ALA A 89 -6.73 -10.74 -0.84
N GLY A 90 -7.73 -11.30 -1.54
CA GLY A 90 -9.15 -11.08 -1.21
C GLY A 90 -9.55 -11.63 0.16
N ASP A 91 -8.99 -12.78 0.56
CA ASP A 91 -9.26 -13.35 1.89
C ASP A 91 -8.62 -12.51 2.99
N VAL A 92 -7.41 -12.01 2.73
CA VAL A 92 -6.70 -11.09 3.64
C VAL A 92 -7.43 -9.76 3.76
N GLU A 93 -8.00 -9.23 2.67
CA GLU A 93 -8.87 -8.05 2.69
C GLU A 93 -10.12 -8.31 3.53
N ALA A 94 -10.80 -9.45 3.34
CA ALA A 94 -12.00 -9.81 4.09
C ALA A 94 -11.74 -9.96 5.60
N ILE A 95 -10.60 -10.55 5.98
CA ILE A 95 -10.16 -10.61 7.39
C ILE A 95 -9.95 -9.19 7.94
N ALA A 96 -9.37 -8.30 7.14
CA ALA A 96 -9.01 -6.96 7.60
C ALA A 96 -10.22 -6.05 7.86
N GLU A 97 -11.40 -6.34 7.29
CA GLU A 97 -12.62 -5.54 7.50
C GLU A 97 -13.00 -5.40 8.98
N VAL A 98 -12.69 -6.39 9.84
CA VAL A 98 -12.98 -6.30 11.28
C VAL A 98 -12.10 -5.30 12.02
N TRP A 99 -11.01 -4.83 11.41
CA TRP A 99 -10.08 -3.86 12.00
C TRP A 99 -10.35 -2.43 11.58
N ARG A 100 -11.38 -2.15 10.78
CA ARG A 100 -11.75 -0.78 10.43
C ARG A 100 -12.08 0.05 11.69
N PRO A 101 -11.71 1.34 11.73
CA PRO A 101 -10.98 2.11 10.70
C PRO A 101 -9.44 2.10 10.89
N HIS A 102 -8.89 1.10 11.58
CA HIS A 102 -7.48 1.02 12.01
C HIS A 102 -6.71 -0.10 11.31
N ARG A 103 -7.07 -0.46 10.07
CA ARG A 103 -6.41 -1.56 9.34
C ARG A 103 -4.90 -1.33 9.16
N ALA A 104 -4.45 -0.08 9.05
CA ALA A 104 -3.02 0.26 8.98
C ALA A 104 -2.24 -0.19 10.23
N LEU A 105 -2.84 -0.03 11.42
CA LEU A 105 -2.23 -0.47 12.67
C LEU A 105 -2.11 -1.99 12.72
N ALA A 106 -3.14 -2.71 12.28
CA ALA A 106 -3.10 -4.17 12.15
C ALA A 106 -2.00 -4.62 11.17
N ALA A 107 -1.90 -4.00 9.99
CA ALA A 107 -0.83 -4.28 9.03
C ALA A 107 0.57 -4.11 9.66
N MET A 108 0.79 -3.03 10.40
CA MET A 108 2.06 -2.80 11.11
C MET A 108 2.37 -3.92 12.11
N HIS A 109 1.40 -4.36 12.90
CA HIS A 109 1.58 -5.47 13.83
C HIS A 109 1.84 -6.80 13.12
N LEU A 110 1.12 -7.10 12.04
CA LEU A 110 1.31 -8.32 11.25
C LEU A 110 2.67 -8.39 10.58
N TRP A 111 3.22 -7.24 10.14
CA TRP A 111 4.59 -7.16 9.62
C TRP A 111 5.66 -7.37 10.69
N MET A 112 5.41 -6.99 11.95
CA MET A 112 6.34 -7.21 13.05
C MET A 112 6.28 -8.65 13.60
N ALA A 113 5.15 -9.33 13.43
CA ALA A 113 4.92 -10.68 13.95
C ALA A 113 5.43 -11.80 13.03
N GLY A 114 5.70 -11.51 11.75
CA GLY A 114 6.23 -12.45 10.77
C GLY A 114 7.75 -12.51 10.79
#